data_AF-A0A966KIE1-F1
#
_entry.id   AF-A0A966KIE1-F1
#
_cell.length_a   1.000
_cell.length_b   1.000
_cell.length_c   1.000
_cell.angle_alpha   90.00
_cell.angle_beta   90.00
_cell.angle_gamma   90.00
#
_symmetry.space_group_name_H-M   'P 1'
#
loop_
_entity.id
_entity.type
_entity.pdbx_description
1 polymer ?
#
loop_
_entity_poly.entity_id
_entity_poly.type
_entity_poly.pdbx_seq_one_letter_code
_entity_poly.pdbx_strand_id
1 'polypeptide(L)'
;MTKKIFISRPLPKAVLSAAALLGDITVREDTSAMTEDEMVDSLVNYDVVLPTLGDIYSEKIFKSCKKINAKLLANFGVGFNHIDVKAANE
;
A
#
# COMPACT_ATOMS: atom_id res chain seq x y z
N MET A 1 -7.15 -17.55 7.33
CA MET A 1 -6.65 -16.30 7.93
C MET A 1 -7.24 -15.14 7.15
N THR A 2 -7.72 -14.11 7.84
CA THR A 2 -8.20 -12.86 7.23
C THR A 2 -7.02 -12.08 6.66
N LYS A 3 -7.18 -11.46 5.49
CA LYS A 3 -6.14 -10.66 4.84
C LYS A 3 -5.94 -9.34 5.57
N LYS A 4 -4.70 -8.91 5.78
CA LYS A 4 -4.37 -7.57 6.31
C LYS A 4 -4.24 -6.58 5.16
N ILE A 5 -5.03 -5.51 5.22
CA ILE A 5 -5.13 -4.52 4.15
C ILE A 5 -4.74 -3.16 4.73
N PHE A 6 -3.69 -2.55 4.19
CA PHE A 6 -3.28 -1.20 4.55
C PHE A 6 -3.81 -0.18 3.56
N ILE A 7 -4.33 0.94 4.05
CA ILE A 7 -4.82 2.06 3.23
C ILE A 7 -4.03 3.30 3.64
N SER A 8 -3.27 3.88 2.70
CA SER A 8 -2.24 4.88 3.03
C SER A 8 -2.78 6.24 3.48
N ARG A 9 -4.08 6.50 3.26
CA ARG A 9 -4.80 7.70 3.69
C ARG A 9 -6.32 7.46 3.72
N PRO A 10 -7.13 8.31 4.36
CA PRO A 10 -8.58 8.16 4.35
C PRO A 10 -9.15 8.23 2.91
N LEU A 11 -9.91 7.20 2.52
CA LEU A 11 -10.59 7.10 1.23
C LEU A 11 -12.11 7.29 1.40
N PRO A 12 -12.88 7.49 0.31
CA PRO A 12 -14.33 7.57 0.40
C PRO A 12 -14.93 6.37 1.15
N LYS A 13 -15.95 6.61 1.97
CA LYS A 13 -16.58 5.59 2.83
C LYS A 13 -16.94 4.30 2.09
N ALA A 14 -17.43 4.41 0.86
CA ALA A 14 -17.76 3.24 0.04
C ALA A 14 -16.56 2.31 -0.20
N VAL A 15 -15.35 2.87 -0.38
CA VAL A 15 -14.10 2.12 -0.55
C VAL A 15 -13.73 1.43 0.76
N LEU A 16 -13.77 2.15 1.88
CA LEU A 16 -13.44 1.60 3.19
C LEU A 16 -14.40 0.46 3.57
N SER A 17 -15.70 0.64 3.34
CA SER A 17 -16.71 -0.40 3.55
C SER A 17 -16.45 -1.64 2.69
N ALA A 18 -16.07 -1.47 1.42
CA ALA A 18 -15.76 -2.59 0.55
C ALA A 18 -14.49 -3.32 0.98
N ALA A 19 -13.43 -2.58 1.36
CA ALA A 19 -12.18 -3.17 1.83
C ALA A 19 -12.37 -3.98 3.13
N ALA A 20 -13.20 -3.48 4.06
CA ALA A 20 -13.52 -4.17 5.31
C ALA A 20 -14.26 -5.51 5.11
N LEU A 21 -14.93 -5.72 3.97
CA LEU A 21 -15.52 -7.02 3.63
C LEU A 21 -14.50 -8.03 3.12
N LEU A 22 -13.32 -7.58 2.67
CA LEU A 22 -12.26 -8.41 2.10
C LEU A 22 -11.20 -8.81 3.14
N GLY A 23 -11.04 -8.03 4.21
CA GLY A 23 -9.99 -8.23 5.18
C GLY A 23 -10.05 -7.30 6.39
N ASP A 24 -9.06 -7.45 7.25
CA ASP A 24 -8.78 -6.56 8.37
C ASP A 24 -8.07 -5.31 7.82
N ILE A 25 -8.69 -4.14 8.00
CA ILE A 25 -8.22 -2.89 7.41
C ILE A 25 -7.50 -2.03 8.45
N THR A 26 -6.33 -1.52 8.08
CA THR A 26 -5.67 -0.40 8.76
C THR A 26 -5.73 0.82 7.86
N VAL A 27 -6.31 1.91 8.35
CA VAL A 27 -6.34 3.20 7.66
C VAL A 27 -5.37 4.14 8.35
N ARG A 28 -4.40 4.66 7.60
CA ARG A 28 -3.55 5.75 8.07
C ARG A 28 -4.34 7.06 7.96
N GLU A 29 -4.46 7.81 9.05
CA GLU A 29 -5.25 9.06 9.08
C GLU A 29 -4.50 10.28 8.51
N ASP A 30 -3.17 10.21 8.45
CA ASP A 30 -2.36 11.27 7.85
C ASP A 30 -2.48 11.26 6.32
N THR A 31 -2.70 12.45 5.74
CA THR A 31 -2.85 12.68 4.31
C THR A 31 -1.56 13.10 3.62
N SER A 32 -0.47 13.29 4.36
CA SER A 32 0.86 13.52 3.82
C SER A 32 1.37 12.29 3.05
N ALA A 33 2.32 12.50 2.13
CA ALA A 33 3.02 11.40 1.48
C ALA A 33 3.74 10.54 2.53
N MET A 34 3.66 9.22 2.39
CA MET A 34 4.34 8.31 3.31
C MET A 34 5.85 8.49 3.25
N THR A 35 6.47 8.30 4.41
CA THR A 35 7.92 8.16 4.55
C THR A 35 8.41 6.83 3.95
N GLU A 36 9.72 6.73 3.70
CA GLU A 36 10.32 5.48 3.23
C GLU A 36 10.07 4.31 4.19
N ASP A 37 10.17 4.57 5.50
CA ASP A 37 9.95 3.56 6.53
C ASP A 37 8.49 3.08 6.57
N GLU A 38 7.52 3.99 6.44
CA GLU A 38 6.10 3.63 6.35
C GLU A 38 5.80 2.80 5.10
N MET A 39 6.43 3.11 3.96
CA MET A 39 6.27 2.31 2.74
C MET A 39 6.86 0.92 2.90
N VAL A 40 8.07 0.79 3.48
CA VAL A 40 8.68 -0.51 3.79
C VAL A 40 7.80 -1.29 4.76
N ASP A 41 7.33 -0.66 5.84
CA ASP A 41 6.42 -1.27 6.81
C ASP A 41 5.15 -1.82 6.13
N SER A 42 4.55 -1.02 5.23
CA SER A 42 3.36 -1.43 4.50
C SER A 42 3.59 -2.70 3.66
N LEU A 43 4.75 -2.84 3.03
CA LEU A 43 5.11 -4.01 2.22
C LEU A 43 5.43 -5.25 3.06
N VAL A 44 6.01 -5.03 4.25
CA VAL A 44 6.46 -6.11 5.14
C VAL A 44 5.32 -6.62 6.01
N ASN A 45 4.40 -5.78 6.48
CA ASN A 45 3.45 -6.16 7.53
C ASN A 45 2.01 -6.43 7.06
N TYR A 46 1.71 -6.15 5.78
CA TYR A 46 0.37 -6.32 5.21
C TYR A 46 0.37 -7.26 4.00
N ASP A 47 -0.82 -7.81 3.68
CA ASP A 47 -1.03 -8.64 2.49
C ASP A 47 -1.37 -7.79 1.25
N VAL A 48 -2.05 -6.66 1.46
CA VAL A 48 -2.50 -5.75 0.41
C VAL A 48 -2.23 -4.33 0.88
N VAL A 49 -1.79 -3.48 -0.03
CA VAL A 49 -1.69 -2.04 0.21
C VAL A 49 -2.54 -1.30 -0.83
N LEU A 50 -3.33 -0.32 -0.38
CA LEU A 50 -4.03 0.66 -1.21
C LEU A 50 -3.27 1.98 -1.12
N PRO A 51 -2.24 2.18 -1.95
CA PRO A 51 -1.52 3.43 -2.00
C PRO A 51 -2.27 4.44 -2.86
N THR A 52 -1.82 5.69 -2.82
CA THR A 52 -2.32 6.73 -3.71
C THR A 52 -1.15 7.58 -4.25
N LEU A 53 -1.46 8.54 -5.12
CA LEU A 53 -0.44 9.44 -5.67
C LEU A 53 0.38 10.12 -4.56
N GLY A 54 1.71 10.04 -4.73
CA GLY A 54 2.69 10.60 -3.80
C GLY A 54 3.39 9.55 -2.93
N ASP A 55 2.82 8.34 -2.81
CA ASP A 55 3.46 7.23 -2.10
C ASP A 55 4.49 6.58 -3.04
N ILE A 56 5.77 6.96 -2.92
CA ILE A 56 6.81 6.62 -3.91
C ILE A 56 7.38 5.21 -3.67
N TYR A 57 6.64 4.19 -4.10
CA TYR A 57 7.11 2.80 -4.19
C TYR A 57 8.14 2.63 -5.32
N SER A 58 9.32 3.21 -5.13
CA SER A 58 10.47 3.07 -6.05
C SER A 58 11.20 1.74 -5.87
N GLU A 59 12.06 1.38 -6.83
CA GLU A 59 12.98 0.24 -6.72
C GLU A 59 13.74 0.21 -5.37
N LYS A 60 14.17 1.38 -4.88
CA LYS A 60 14.84 1.52 -3.58
C LYS A 60 13.97 0.98 -2.44
N ILE A 61 12.68 1.30 -2.40
CA ILE A 61 11.75 0.87 -1.34
C ILE A 61 11.58 -0.64 -1.37
N PHE A 62 11.38 -1.23 -2.56
CA PHE A 62 11.25 -2.68 -2.69
C PHE A 62 12.54 -3.40 -2.25
N LYS A 63 13.71 -2.89 -2.64
CA LYS A 63 15.02 -3.45 -2.25
C LYS A 63 15.36 -3.28 -0.77
N SER A 64 14.79 -2.28 -0.10
CA SER A 64 14.93 -2.11 1.36
C SER A 64 14.19 -3.19 2.15
N CYS A 65 13.23 -3.90 1.55
CA CYS A 65 12.47 -4.95 2.22
C CYS A 65 13.27 -6.27 2.24
N LYS A 66 13.54 -6.82 3.44
CA LYS A 66 14.11 -8.19 3.56
C LYS A 66 13.16 -9.27 3.05
N LYS A 67 11.85 -9.02 3.16
CA LYS A 67 10.77 -9.88 2.69
C LYS A 67 9.53 -9.04 2.42
N ILE A 68 8.91 -9.22 1.26
CA ILE A 68 7.66 -8.55 0.91
C ILE A 68 6.50 -9.54 1.13
N ASN A 69 5.65 -9.24 2.11
CA ASN A 69 4.41 -9.98 2.36
C ASN A 69 3.27 -9.44 1.49
N ALA A 70 3.27 -8.15 1.17
CA ALA A 70 2.26 -7.55 0.31
C ALA A 70 2.28 -8.19 -1.08
N LYS A 71 1.17 -8.78 -1.51
CA LYS A 71 1.01 -9.44 -2.81
C LYS A 71 0.21 -8.62 -3.81
N LEU A 72 -0.29 -7.46 -3.39
CA LEU A 72 -1.07 -6.55 -4.23
C LEU A 72 -0.87 -5.10 -3.77
N LEU A 73 -0.51 -4.24 -4.72
CA LEU A 73 -0.62 -2.79 -4.61
C LEU A 73 -1.85 -2.34 -5.41
N ALA A 74 -2.97 -2.11 -4.72
CA ALA A 74 -4.24 -1.68 -5.31
C ALA A 74 -4.31 -0.15 -5.37
N ASN A 75 -3.57 0.43 -6.32
CA ASN A 75 -3.46 1.89 -6.48
C ASN A 75 -4.82 2.57 -6.60
N PHE A 76 -5.09 3.53 -5.72
CA PHE A 76 -6.25 4.41 -5.82
C PHE A 76 -5.89 5.64 -6.68
N GLY A 77 -5.91 5.45 -8.00
CA GLY A 77 -5.61 6.48 -8.99
C GLY A 77 -5.50 5.91 -10.40
N VAL A 78 -5.57 6.78 -11.41
CA VAL A 78 -5.43 6.37 -12.83
C VAL A 78 -3.96 6.12 -13.17
N GLY A 79 -3.07 7.04 -12.78
CA GLY A 79 -1.63 6.93 -13.01
C GLY A 79 -0.92 6.19 -11.88
N PHE A 80 0.07 5.38 -12.24
CA PHE A 80 0.88 4.57 -11.30
C PHE A 80 2.39 4.84 -11.43
N ASN A 81 2.79 5.97 -12.01
CA ASN A 81 4.22 6.33 -12.21
C ASN A 81 5.03 6.41 -10.90
N HIS A 82 4.36 6.50 -9.75
CA HIS A 82 4.97 6.47 -8.41
C HIS A 82 5.27 5.04 -7.92
N ILE A 83 4.91 4.02 -8.70
CA ILE A 83 5.16 2.61 -8.42
C ILE A 83 6.11 2.09 -9.49
N ASP A 84 7.28 1.63 -9.08
CA ASP A 84 8.19 0.90 -9.95
C ASP A 84 7.63 -0.50 -10.21
N VAL A 85 6.88 -0.63 -11.31
CA VAL A 85 6.20 -1.88 -11.68
C VAL A 85 7.20 -3.01 -11.93
N LYS A 86 8.41 -2.70 -12.40
CA LYS A 86 9.42 -3.74 -12.61
C LYS A 86 9.87 -4.30 -11.28
N ALA A 87 10.29 -3.44 -10.35
CA ALA A 87 10.72 -3.86 -9.01
C ALA A 87 9.60 -4.55 -8.22
N ALA A 88 8.33 -4.18 -8.45
CA ALA A 88 7.18 -4.83 -7.82
C ALA A 88 6.93 -6.28 -8.29
N ASN A 89 7.52 -6.70 -9.43
CA ASN A 89 7.34 -8.02 -10.03
C ASN A 89 8.60 -8.91 -9.95
N GLU A 90 9.69 -8.43 -9.35
CA GLU A 90 10.92 -9.20 -9.09
C GLU A 90 10.82 -9.98 -7.77
#